data_AF-A0A379VSV7-F1
#
_entry.id   AF-A0A379VSV7-F1
#
_cell.length_a   1.000
_cell.length_b   1.000
_cell.length_c   1.000
_cell.angle_alpha   90.00
_cell.angle_beta   90.00
_cell.angle_gamma   90.00
#
_symmetry.space_group_name_H-M   'P 1'
#
loop_
_entity.id
_entity.type
_entity.pdbx_description
1 polymer ?
#
loop_
_entity_poly.entity_id
_entity_poly.type
_entity_poly.pdbx_seq_one_letter_code
_entity_poly.pdbx_strand_id
1 'polypeptide(L)'
;MPDNIKKGDRVIVDPYIYCGHCYPCSVGRTNCCENLNVIGVHVDGAMQEVVTHPAHLIHKIPDNVPSEMAPLAEPLTIALHALHRANVKAGEYVAIIGAGAIGLMAALSARHYKQRLF
;
A
#
# COMPACT_ATOMS: atom_id res chain seq x y z
N MET A 1 14.13 -14.65 5.10
CA MET A 1 12.77 -14.35 5.57
C MET A 1 12.90 -13.36 6.71
N PRO A 2 12.10 -12.29 6.79
CA PRO A 2 12.04 -11.46 7.99
C PRO A 2 11.84 -12.32 9.22
N ASP A 3 12.43 -11.95 10.36
CA ASP A 3 12.49 -12.79 11.57
C ASP A 3 11.10 -13.20 12.13
N ASN A 4 10.03 -12.55 11.66
CA ASN A 4 8.64 -12.76 12.07
C ASN A 4 7.75 -13.50 11.04
N ILE A 5 8.31 -14.01 9.94
CA ILE A 5 7.56 -14.75 8.89
C ILE A 5 8.05 -16.19 8.78
N LYS A 6 7.12 -17.15 8.88
CA LYS A 6 7.39 -18.58 8.70
C LYS A 6 6.50 -19.21 7.62
N LYS A 7 6.90 -20.39 7.15
CA LYS A 7 6.09 -21.16 6.20
C LYS A 7 4.67 -21.38 6.74
N GLY A 8 3.68 -21.14 5.88
CA GLY A 8 2.26 -21.23 6.22
C GLY A 8 1.65 -19.93 6.73
N ASP A 9 2.46 -18.90 7.03
CA ASP A 9 1.92 -17.58 7.35
C ASP A 9 1.20 -16.99 6.13
N ARG A 10 0.07 -16.34 6.39
CA ARG A 10 -0.64 -15.53 5.41
C ARG A 10 0.11 -14.21 5.25
N VAL A 11 0.36 -13.82 4.01
CA VAL A 11 1.14 -12.63 3.69
C VAL A 11 0.53 -11.84 2.55
N ILE A 12 0.85 -10.55 2.51
CA ILE A 12 0.65 -9.67 1.35
C ILE A 12 2.01 -9.16 0.87
N VAL A 13 2.09 -8.78 -0.40
CA VAL A 13 3.29 -8.23 -1.02
C VAL A 13 3.14 -6.73 -1.25
N ASP A 14 4.22 -5.98 -1.03
CA ASP A 14 4.37 -4.62 -1.54
C ASP A 14 4.76 -4.71 -3.03
N PRO A 15 3.91 -4.24 -3.96
CA PRO A 15 4.17 -4.44 -5.38
C PRO A 15 5.33 -3.59 -5.93
N TYR A 16 5.86 -2.63 -5.15
CA TYR A 16 6.87 -1.67 -5.57
C TYR A 16 8.30 -2.15 -5.27
N ILE A 17 8.90 -2.89 -6.20
CA ILE A 17 10.28 -3.38 -6.09
C ILE A 17 11.25 -2.24 -6.41
N TYR A 18 11.80 -1.62 -5.36
CA TYR A 18 12.77 -0.52 -5.44
C TYR A 18 14.21 -1.01 -5.30
N CYS A 19 15.18 -0.23 -5.82
CA CYS A 19 16.59 -0.62 -5.82
C CYS A 19 17.31 -0.41 -4.47
N GLY A 20 16.79 0.49 -3.63
CA GLY A 20 17.32 0.76 -2.30
C GLY A 20 18.56 1.65 -2.25
N HIS A 21 19.15 2.02 -3.40
CA HIS A 21 20.44 2.74 -3.45
C HIS A 21 20.43 4.04 -4.28
N CYS A 22 19.40 4.32 -5.08
CA CYS A 22 19.31 5.59 -5.80
C CYS A 22 18.93 6.75 -4.87
N TYR A 23 19.04 8.00 -5.34
CA TYR A 23 18.75 9.17 -4.51
C TYR A 23 17.33 9.17 -3.91
N PRO A 24 16.25 8.89 -4.67
CA PRO A 24 14.92 8.74 -4.07
C PRO A 24 14.85 7.70 -2.95
N CYS A 25 15.49 6.54 -3.13
CA CYS A 25 15.53 5.50 -2.11
C CYS A 25 16.28 5.95 -0.86
N SER A 26 17.41 6.66 -1.01
CA SER A 26 18.22 7.11 0.14
C SER A 26 17.51 8.14 1.01
N VAL A 27 16.52 8.85 0.47
CA VAL A 27 15.65 9.79 1.22
C VAL A 27 14.30 9.19 1.60
N GLY A 28 14.14 7.87 1.49
CA GLY A 28 12.92 7.14 1.88
C GLY A 28 11.74 7.29 0.91
N ARG A 29 11.97 7.81 -0.30
CA ARG A 29 10.97 7.92 -1.38
C ARG A 29 11.11 6.76 -2.36
N THR A 30 10.96 5.55 -1.86
CA THR A 30 11.09 4.31 -2.64
C THR A 30 10.07 4.23 -3.79
N ASN A 31 8.90 4.85 -3.62
CA ASN A 31 7.88 5.01 -4.66
C ASN A 31 8.33 5.85 -5.87
N CYS A 32 9.43 6.61 -5.75
CA CYS A 32 10.04 7.39 -6.83
C CYS A 32 11.39 6.79 -7.26
N CYS A 33 11.65 5.53 -6.96
CA CYS A 33 12.88 4.84 -7.33
C CYS A 33 13.17 4.94 -8.84
N GLU A 34 14.42 5.21 -9.21
CA GLU A 34 14.86 5.35 -10.61
C GLU A 34 14.85 4.00 -11.35
N ASN A 35 15.00 2.89 -10.62
CA ASN A 35 14.96 1.53 -11.15
C ASN A 35 13.74 0.75 -10.62
N LEU A 36 12.60 1.44 -10.48
CA LEU A 36 11.39 0.86 -9.92
C LEU A 36 10.82 -0.22 -10.85
N ASN A 37 10.58 -1.42 -10.31
CA ASN A 37 9.83 -2.47 -10.98
C ASN A 37 8.53 -2.70 -10.21
N VAL A 38 7.39 -2.70 -10.91
CA VAL A 38 6.07 -2.87 -10.29
C VAL A 38 5.48 -4.16 -10.83
N ILE A 39 5.09 -5.07 -9.93
CA ILE A 39 4.50 -6.34 -10.33
C ILE A 39 3.20 -6.07 -11.11
N GLY A 40 3.01 -6.72 -12.25
CA GLY A 40 1.88 -6.49 -13.14
C GLY A 40 1.97 -5.24 -14.03
N VAL A 41 3.09 -4.51 -13.98
CA VAL A 41 3.35 -3.36 -14.88
C VAL A 41 4.67 -3.56 -15.62
N HIS A 42 5.78 -3.67 -14.88
CA HIS A 42 7.13 -3.79 -15.44
C HIS A 42 7.61 -5.25 -15.49
N VAL A 43 7.06 -6.07 -14.60
CA VAL A 43 7.32 -7.51 -14.49
C VAL A 43 6.01 -8.25 -14.32
N ASP A 44 6.02 -9.58 -14.46
CA ASP A 44 4.82 -10.40 -14.34
C ASP A 44 4.05 -10.15 -13.03
N GLY A 45 2.73 -10.16 -13.14
CA GLY A 45 1.82 -9.87 -12.02
C GLY A 45 1.52 -11.09 -11.14
N ALA A 46 0.75 -10.87 -10.08
CA ALA A 46 0.39 -11.91 -9.11
C ALA A 46 -0.92 -12.66 -9.43
N MET A 47 -1.50 -12.49 -10.63
CA MET A 47 -2.66 -13.28 -11.09
C MET A 47 -2.21 -14.68 -11.55
N GLN A 48 -1.57 -15.42 -10.65
CA GLN A 48 -1.02 -16.75 -10.86
C GLN A 48 -1.03 -17.53 -9.53
N GLU A 49 -0.90 -18.86 -9.58
CA GLU A 49 -0.99 -19.71 -8.39
C GLU A 49 0.19 -19.53 -7.43
N VAL A 50 1.37 -19.17 -7.96
CA VAL A 50 2.61 -19.01 -7.18
C VAL A 50 3.38 -17.83 -7.71
N VAL A 51 3.92 -16.99 -6.83
CA VAL A 51 4.82 -15.89 -7.18
C VAL A 51 6.01 -15.84 -6.23
N THR A 52 7.19 -15.51 -6.75
CA THR A 52 8.36 -15.20 -5.92
C THR A 52 8.44 -13.70 -5.70
N HIS A 53 8.73 -13.27 -4.48
CA HIS A 53 8.80 -11.85 -4.15
C HIS A 53 9.93 -11.56 -3.15
N PRO A 54 10.60 -10.39 -3.21
CA PRO A 54 11.66 -10.04 -2.25
C PRO A 54 11.15 -10.08 -0.81
N ALA A 55 11.84 -10.84 0.04
CA ALA A 55 11.33 -11.14 1.38
C ALA A 55 11.12 -9.91 2.28
N HIS A 56 11.84 -8.81 2.04
CA HIS A 56 11.70 -7.55 2.77
C HIS A 56 10.48 -6.71 2.34
N LEU A 57 9.84 -7.08 1.22
CA LEU A 57 8.62 -6.47 0.68
C LEU A 57 7.39 -7.34 0.95
N ILE A 58 7.50 -8.30 1.88
CA ILE A 58 6.39 -9.17 2.28
C ILE A 58 5.96 -8.77 3.69
N HIS A 59 4.66 -8.58 3.86
CA HIS A 59 4.05 -8.21 5.13
C HIS A 59 3.14 -9.34 5.61
N LYS A 60 3.31 -9.76 6.87
CA LYS A 60 2.42 -10.75 7.49
C LYS A 60 1.02 -10.16 7.68
N ILE A 61 0.01 -10.91 7.26
CA ILE A 61 -1.39 -10.55 7.49
C ILE A 61 -1.74 -10.88 8.95
N PRO A 62 -2.27 -9.94 9.74
CA PRO A 62 -2.71 -10.21 11.10
C PRO A 62 -3.78 -11.30 11.17
N ASP A 63 -3.79 -12.09 12.24
CA ASP A 63 -4.70 -13.25 12.36
C ASP A 63 -6.18 -12.86 12.29
N ASN A 64 -6.52 -11.66 12.78
CA ASN A 64 -7.88 -11.11 12.77
C ASN A 64 -8.31 -10.50 11.43
N VAL A 65 -7.46 -10.50 10.40
CA VAL A 65 -7.79 -9.99 9.07
C VAL A 65 -8.10 -11.17 8.13
N PRO A 66 -9.31 -11.26 7.54
CA PRO A 66 -9.63 -12.27 6.53
C PRO A 66 -8.73 -12.14 5.30
N SER A 67 -8.33 -13.28 4.72
CA SER A 67 -7.41 -13.30 3.57
C SER A 67 -7.98 -12.56 2.35
N GLU A 68 -9.30 -12.64 2.13
CA GLU A 68 -10.00 -11.94 1.05
C GLU A 68 -9.97 -10.40 1.18
N MET A 69 -9.75 -9.87 2.38
CA MET A 69 -9.65 -8.44 2.63
C MET A 69 -8.22 -7.93 2.47
N ALA A 70 -7.22 -8.82 2.55
CA ALA A 70 -5.81 -8.43 2.49
C ALA A 70 -5.45 -7.65 1.21
N PRO A 71 -5.90 -8.05 0.00
CA PRO A 71 -5.60 -7.30 -1.23
C PRO A 71 -6.03 -5.82 -1.20
N LEU A 72 -6.99 -5.45 -0.35
CA LEU A 72 -7.42 -4.06 -0.19
C LEU A 72 -6.36 -3.15 0.45
N ALA A 73 -5.30 -3.72 1.05
CA ALA A 73 -4.23 -2.94 1.65
C ALA A 73 -3.49 -2.08 0.61
N GLU A 74 -3.30 -2.57 -0.62
CA GLU A 74 -2.63 -1.81 -1.68
C GLU A 74 -3.43 -0.56 -2.12
N PRO A 75 -4.71 -0.64 -2.50
CA PRO A 75 -5.47 0.57 -2.83
C PRO A 75 -5.69 1.48 -1.61
N LEU A 76 -5.70 0.92 -0.40
CA LEU A 76 -5.75 1.69 0.84
C LEU A 76 -4.46 2.50 1.07
N THR A 77 -3.27 1.95 0.81
CA THR A 77 -2.01 2.69 0.99
C THR A 77 -1.92 3.89 0.04
N ILE A 78 -2.47 3.78 -1.18
CA ILE A 78 -2.60 4.91 -2.12
C ILE A 78 -3.47 6.02 -1.51
N ALA A 79 -4.64 5.67 -0.98
CA ALA A 79 -5.54 6.62 -0.34
C ALA A 79 -4.91 7.30 0.89
N LEU A 80 -4.22 6.52 1.73
CA LEU A 80 -3.50 7.04 2.89
C LEU A 80 -2.37 7.98 2.48
N HIS A 81 -1.60 7.61 1.45
CA HIS A 81 -0.54 8.46 0.91
C HIS A 81 -1.09 9.81 0.42
N ALA A 82 -2.22 9.82 -0.29
CA ALA A 82 -2.87 11.04 -0.74
C ALA A 82 -3.27 11.95 0.44
N LEU A 83 -3.88 11.39 1.49
CA LEU A 83 -4.26 12.16 2.69
C LEU A 83 -3.04 12.70 3.44
N HIS A 84 -1.97 11.90 3.56
CA HIS A 84 -0.72 12.34 4.20
C HIS A 84 -0.03 13.44 3.39
N ARG A 85 -0.03 13.36 2.06
CA ARG A 85 0.49 14.43 1.20
C ARG A 85 -0.34 15.71 1.26
N ALA A 86 -1.66 15.58 1.38
CA ALA A 86 -2.56 16.72 1.57
C ALA A 86 -2.39 17.37 2.96
N ASN A 87 -1.79 16.64 3.92
CA ASN A 87 -1.48 17.11 5.28
C ASN A 87 -2.71 17.62 6.06
N VAL A 88 -3.89 17.10 5.74
CA VAL A 88 -5.16 17.49 6.34
C VAL A 88 -5.20 17.08 7.81
N LYS A 89 -5.68 17.98 8.67
CA LYS A 89 -5.79 17.80 10.12
C LYS A 89 -7.19 17.36 10.54
N ALA A 90 -7.28 16.79 11.74
CA ALA A 90 -8.55 16.40 12.32
C ALA A 90 -9.49 17.61 12.44
N GLY A 91 -10.76 17.42 12.08
CA GLY A 91 -11.79 18.47 12.08
C GLY A 91 -11.84 19.33 10.81
N GLU A 92 -10.83 19.29 9.94
CA GLU A 92 -10.86 19.99 8.65
C GLU A 92 -11.82 19.31 7.67
N TYR A 93 -12.28 20.09 6.69
CA TYR A 93 -13.16 19.61 5.62
C TYR A 93 -12.35 19.10 4.43
N VAL A 94 -12.74 17.95 3.89
CA VAL A 94 -12.16 17.34 2.70
C VAL A 94 -13.26 17.07 1.69
N ALA A 95 -13.05 17.53 0.46
CA ALA A 95 -13.85 17.14 -0.69
C ALA A 95 -13.16 15.98 -1.41
N ILE A 96 -13.91 14.91 -1.66
CA ILE A 96 -13.44 13.75 -2.43
C ILE A 96 -14.21 13.72 -3.74
N ILE A 97 -13.49 13.95 -4.84
CA ILE A 97 -14.09 14.02 -6.17
C ILE A 97 -14.00 12.64 -6.81
N GLY A 98 -15.11 11.92 -6.81
CA GLY A 98 -15.25 10.58 -7.38
C GLY A 98 -15.45 9.48 -6.33
N ALA A 99 -16.37 8.55 -6.62
CA ALA A 99 -16.77 7.47 -5.71
C ALA A 99 -16.34 6.07 -6.21
N GLY A 100 -15.23 6.00 -6.94
CA GLY A 100 -14.58 4.73 -7.29
C GLY A 100 -13.83 4.13 -6.09
N ALA A 101 -13.19 2.97 -6.28
CA ALA A 101 -12.48 2.26 -5.20
C ALA A 101 -11.52 3.16 -4.39
N ILE A 102 -10.68 3.96 -5.06
CA ILE A 102 -9.75 4.88 -4.40
C ILE A 102 -10.48 5.99 -3.64
N GLY A 103 -11.53 6.57 -4.23
CA GLY A 103 -12.33 7.62 -3.58
C GLY A 103 -13.02 7.12 -2.31
N LEU A 104 -13.58 5.91 -2.35
CA LEU A 104 -14.17 5.26 -1.18
C LEU A 104 -13.13 4.95 -0.10
N MET A 105 -11.94 4.44 -0.47
CA MET A 105 -10.85 4.21 0.48
C MET A 105 -10.35 5.52 1.11
N ALA A 106 -10.27 6.61 0.32
CA ALA A 106 -9.93 7.93 0.82
C ALA A 106 -11.00 8.45 1.79
N ALA A 107 -12.29 8.26 1.49
CA ALA A 107 -13.39 8.68 2.35
C ALA A 107 -13.39 7.92 3.68
N LEU A 108 -13.20 6.60 3.64
CA LEU A 108 -13.07 5.76 4.83
C LEU A 108 -11.88 6.19 5.69
N SER A 109 -10.72 6.40 5.06
CA SER A 109 -9.49 6.82 5.74
C SER A 109 -9.61 8.23 6.34
N ALA A 110 -10.22 9.16 5.61
CA ALA A 110 -10.44 10.53 6.09
C ALA A 110 -11.34 10.55 7.33
N ARG A 111 -12.44 9.78 7.31
CA ARG A 111 -13.32 9.60 8.47
C ARG A 111 -12.58 8.97 9.65
N HIS A 112 -11.73 7.96 9.40
CA HIS A 112 -10.90 7.34 10.45
C HIS A 112 -9.96 8.36 11.12
N TYR A 113 -9.39 9.28 10.34
CA TYR A 113 -8.57 10.40 10.83
C TYR A 113 -9.37 11.60 11.36
N LYS A 114 -10.69 11.44 11.55
CA LYS A 114 -11.60 12.47 12.10
C LYS A 114 -11.70 13.73 11.25
N GLN A 115 -11.51 13.62 9.94
CA GLN A 115 -11.77 14.69 8.99
C GLN A 115 -13.27 14.70 8.65
N ARG A 116 -13.80 15.86 8.26
CA ARG A 116 -15.20 16.05 7.87
C ARG A 116 -15.29 15.95 6.35
N LEU A 117 -16.20 15.11 5.85
CA LEU A 117 -16.48 15.03 4.42
C LEU A 117 -17.49 16.12 4.04
N PHE A 118 -17.22 16.83 2.94
CA PHE A 118 -18.15 17.77 2.30
C PHE A 118 -18.91 17.07 1.17
#